data_AF-A0A436QSZ4-F1
#
_entry.id   AF-A0A436QSZ4-F1
#
_cell.length_a   1.000
_cell.length_b   1.000
_cell.length_c   1.000
_cell.angle_alpha   90.00
_cell.angle_beta   90.00
_cell.angle_gamma   90.00
#
_symmetry.space_group_name_H-M   'P 1'
#
loop_
_entity.id
_entity.type
_entity.pdbx_description
1 polymer ?
#
loop_
_entity_poly.entity_id
_entity_poly.type
_entity_poly.pdbx_seq_one_letter_code
_entity_poly.pdbx_strand_id
1 'polypeptide(L)'
;MQEHDMSWVRTEMALAQPAPPTERGAYAWVRKNLIGSVGDTILTVLAIAIVVWVLPQIINWAFINAVWTGPDRTVCTTASQGGIQPDGWTGACWAFVNAKFGQFMFGTYPIEERWRPILVAILFVALLVPMLIPRVPRKGLNALLLFVALPVVAFVLLVGGVFGLPHVET
;
A
#
# COMPACT_ATOMS: atom_id res chain seq x y z
N MET A 1 -49.32 30.49 41.03
CA MET A 1 -49.21 29.55 39.90
C MET A 1 -48.96 30.40 38.68
N GLN A 2 -47.75 30.40 38.13
CA GLN A 2 -47.43 31.16 36.92
C GLN A 2 -47.96 30.37 35.72
N GLU A 3 -48.90 30.95 34.98
CA GLU A 3 -49.34 30.45 33.68
C GLU A 3 -48.19 30.60 32.69
N HIS A 4 -47.63 29.48 32.25
CA HIS A 4 -46.67 29.46 31.17
C HIS A 4 -47.41 29.63 29.84
N ASP A 5 -47.22 30.78 29.18
CA ASP A 5 -47.77 31.06 27.85
C ASP A 5 -47.11 30.15 26.80
N MET A 6 -47.89 29.19 26.30
CA MET A 6 -47.47 28.19 25.32
C MET A 6 -47.67 28.65 23.87
N SER A 7 -48.08 29.91 23.63
CA SER A 7 -48.39 30.40 22.26
C SER A 7 -47.19 30.37 21.30
N TRP A 8 -45.97 30.36 21.83
CA TRP A 8 -44.72 30.33 21.04
C TRP A 8 -44.13 28.93 20.86
N VAL A 9 -44.75 27.89 21.41
CA VAL A 9 -44.25 26.51 21.35
C VAL A 9 -44.94 25.76 20.22
N ARG A 10 -44.15 25.16 19.31
CA ARG A 10 -44.70 24.35 18.21
C ARG A 10 -45.40 23.11 18.77
N THR A 11 -46.62 22.86 18.31
CA THR A 11 -47.44 21.70 18.69
C THR A 11 -47.11 20.43 17.91
N GLU A 12 -46.39 20.57 16.79
CA GLU A 12 -46.06 19.46 15.89
C GLU A 12 -44.55 19.39 15.65
N MET A 13 -44.04 18.17 15.47
CA MET A 13 -42.62 17.96 15.18
C MET A 13 -42.26 18.52 13.80
N ALA A 14 -41.16 19.26 13.73
CA ALA A 14 -40.65 19.77 12.47
C ALA A 14 -40.21 18.62 11.54
N LEU A 15 -40.54 18.74 10.26
CA LEU A 15 -40.11 17.78 9.25
C LEU A 15 -38.58 17.73 9.15
N ALA A 16 -38.03 16.53 8.95
CA ALA A 16 -36.60 16.33 8.78
C ALA A 16 -36.11 17.07 7.52
N GLN A 17 -35.25 18.06 7.71
CA GLN A 17 -34.58 18.76 6.63
C GLN A 17 -33.24 18.08 6.30
N PRO A 18 -32.78 18.15 5.04
CA PRO A 18 -31.46 17.66 4.68
C PRO A 18 -30.39 18.46 5.43
N ALA A 19 -29.30 17.78 5.81
CA ALA A 19 -28.18 18.43 6.48
C ALA A 19 -27.68 19.64 5.66
N PRO A 20 -27.28 20.75 6.33
CA PRO A 20 -26.74 21.92 5.67
C PRO A 20 -25.66 21.52 4.66
N PRO A 21 -25.61 22.12 3.46
CA PRO A 21 -24.61 21.78 2.44
C PRO A 21 -23.16 21.86 2.96
N THR A 22 -22.89 22.70 3.96
CA THR A 22 -21.58 22.86 4.59
C THR A 22 -21.16 21.71 5.50
N GLU A 23 -22.11 20.86 5.91
CA GLU A 23 -21.91 19.73 6.82
C GLU A 23 -21.92 18.38 6.10
N ARG A 24 -22.01 18.37 4.76
CA ARG A 24 -22.03 17.16 3.94
C ARG A 24 -21.07 17.24 2.75
N GLY A 25 -20.57 16.09 2.33
CA GLY A 25 -19.69 15.95 1.16
C GLY A 25 -18.20 16.19 1.42
N ALA A 26 -17.43 16.28 0.35
CA ALA A 26 -15.96 16.33 0.39
C ALA A 26 -15.42 17.57 1.12
N TYR A 27 -16.06 18.73 0.94
CA TYR A 27 -15.65 19.98 1.62
C TYR A 27 -15.79 19.87 3.15
N ALA A 28 -16.94 19.38 3.63
CA ALA A 28 -17.16 19.13 5.06
C ALA A 28 -16.13 18.15 5.63
N TRP A 29 -15.78 17.11 4.86
CA TRP A 29 -14.75 16.15 5.23
C TRP A 29 -13.36 16.79 5.33
N VAL A 30 -12.94 17.61 4.34
CA VAL A 30 -11.65 18.31 4.37
C VAL A 30 -11.57 19.25 5.58
N ARG A 31 -12.60 20.07 5.78
CA ARG A 31 -12.65 21.00 6.92
C ARG A 31 -12.56 20.24 8.25
N LYS A 32 -13.25 19.11 8.38
CA LYS A 32 -13.29 18.32 9.62
C LYS A 32 -12.00 17.54 9.88
N ASN A 33 -11.36 16.99 8.84
CA ASN A 33 -10.24 16.04 9.01
C ASN A 33 -8.86 16.64 8.72
N LEU A 34 -8.76 17.61 7.82
CA LEU A 34 -7.47 18.22 7.42
C LEU A 34 -7.25 19.60 8.06
N ILE A 35 -8.34 20.31 8.38
CA ILE A 35 -8.31 21.69 8.89
C ILE A 35 -9.15 21.81 10.18
N GLY A 36 -9.31 20.70 10.90
CA GLY A 36 -10.17 20.61 12.07
C GLY A 36 -9.63 21.39 13.28
N SER A 37 -8.30 21.48 13.38
CA SER A 37 -7.58 22.24 14.40
C SER A 37 -6.39 23.00 13.79
N VAL A 38 -5.78 23.90 14.57
CA VAL A 38 -4.55 24.60 14.17
C VAL A 38 -3.41 23.60 13.91
N GLY A 39 -3.30 22.55 14.73
CA GLY A 39 -2.32 21.48 14.55
C GLY A 39 -2.54 20.69 13.26
N ASP A 40 -3.78 20.28 12.99
CA ASP A 40 -4.12 19.55 11.75
C ASP A 40 -3.84 20.40 10.51
N THR A 41 -4.13 21.70 10.59
CA THR A 41 -3.88 22.64 9.50
C THR A 41 -2.38 22.75 9.22
N ILE A 42 -1.56 22.93 10.25
CA ILE A 42 -0.09 23.01 10.11
C ILE A 42 0.45 21.70 9.52
N LEU A 43 0.03 20.55 10.05
CA LEU A 43 0.47 19.25 9.58
C LEU A 43 0.06 19.01 8.11
N THR A 44 -1.16 19.38 7.75
CA THR A 44 -1.67 19.28 6.38
C THR A 44 -0.86 20.14 5.42
N VAL A 45 -0.58 21.40 5.77
CA VAL A 45 0.21 22.31 4.93
C VAL A 45 1.63 21.78 4.76
N LEU A 46 2.27 21.31 5.84
CA LEU A 46 3.60 20.71 5.77
C LEU A 46 3.62 19.44 4.91
N ALA A 47 2.64 18.55 5.08
CA ALA A 47 2.53 17.34 4.27
C ALA A 47 2.37 17.67 2.79
N ILE A 48 1.51 18.63 2.44
CA ILE A 48 1.33 19.09 1.05
C ILE A 48 2.63 19.70 0.52
N ALA A 49 3.31 20.53 1.30
CA ALA A 49 4.57 21.14 0.88
C ALA A 49 5.64 20.08 0.58
N ILE A 50 5.77 19.05 1.42
CA ILE A 50 6.69 17.93 1.20
C ILE A 50 6.30 17.16 -0.08
N VAL A 51 5.01 16.85 -0.27
CA VAL A 51 4.54 16.13 -1.46
C VAL A 51 4.84 16.94 -2.72
N VAL A 52 4.53 18.23 -2.75
CA VAL A 52 4.78 19.10 -3.91
C VAL A 52 6.29 19.24 -4.19
N TRP A 53 7.13 19.18 -3.17
CA TRP A 53 8.58 19.26 -3.34
C TRP A 53 9.20 17.93 -3.84
N VAL A 54 8.78 16.80 -3.27
CA VAL A 54 9.39 15.48 -3.52
C VAL A 54 8.79 14.78 -4.75
N LEU A 55 7.47 14.85 -4.92
CA LEU A 55 6.77 14.06 -5.92
C LEU A 55 7.24 14.36 -7.37
N PRO A 56 7.46 15.62 -7.78
CA PRO A 56 7.97 15.90 -9.12
C PRO A 56 9.37 15.32 -9.37
N GLN A 57 10.24 15.32 -8.34
CA GLN A 57 11.59 14.75 -8.43
C GLN A 57 11.54 13.24 -8.60
N ILE A 58 10.68 12.55 -7.82
CA ILE A 58 10.47 11.11 -7.96
C ILE A 58 9.92 10.78 -9.34
N ILE A 59 8.92 11.52 -9.83
CA ILE A 59 8.33 11.27 -11.16
C ILE A 59 9.37 11.48 -12.25
N ASN A 60 10.16 12.56 -12.16
CA ASN A 60 11.20 12.84 -13.13
C ASN A 60 12.25 11.72 -13.16
N TRP A 61 12.74 11.29 -11.99
CA TRP A 61 13.73 10.22 -11.88
C TRP A 61 13.17 8.85 -12.31
N ALA A 62 11.97 8.49 -11.85
CA ALA A 62 11.41 7.15 -12.03
C ALA A 62 10.81 6.92 -13.42
N PHE A 63 10.32 7.96 -14.10
CA PHE A 63 9.59 7.81 -15.35
C PHE A 63 10.14 8.64 -16.51
N ILE A 64 10.50 9.91 -16.26
CA ILE A 64 10.87 10.84 -17.34
C ILE A 64 12.31 10.61 -17.80
N ASN A 65 13.26 10.64 -16.86
CA ASN A 65 14.68 10.42 -17.12
C ASN A 65 15.06 8.94 -17.08
N ALA A 66 14.12 8.03 -16.87
CA ALA A 66 14.38 6.62 -16.66
C ALA A 66 14.75 5.87 -17.95
N VAL A 67 15.54 4.80 -17.79
CA VAL A 67 15.93 3.89 -18.86
C VAL A 67 15.11 2.62 -18.77
N TRP A 68 14.20 2.45 -19.73
CA TRP A 68 13.19 1.38 -19.71
C TRP A 68 13.70 0.02 -20.16
N THR A 69 14.57 0.01 -21.17
CA THR A 69 15.09 -1.20 -21.81
C THR A 69 16.55 -1.01 -22.17
N GLY A 70 17.33 -2.09 -22.16
CA GLY A 70 18.71 -2.08 -22.62
C GLY A 70 19.36 -3.46 -22.56
N PRO A 71 20.44 -3.67 -23.33
CA PRO A 71 21.13 -4.96 -23.38
C PRO A 71 21.97 -5.26 -22.13
N ASP A 72 22.52 -4.23 -21.49
CA ASP A 72 23.44 -4.39 -20.36
C ASP A 72 23.47 -3.13 -19.47
N ARG A 73 24.29 -3.14 -18.41
CA ARG A 73 24.33 -2.06 -17.41
C ARG A 73 24.78 -0.70 -17.94
N THR A 74 25.49 -0.65 -19.07
CA THR A 74 26.06 0.59 -19.62
C THR A 74 24.99 1.62 -19.99
N VAL A 75 23.76 1.16 -20.30
CA VAL A 75 22.63 2.06 -20.58
C VAL A 75 22.17 2.86 -19.37
N CYS A 76 22.57 2.46 -18.16
CA CYS A 76 22.18 3.08 -16.91
C CYS A 76 23.35 3.71 -16.15
N THR A 77 24.55 3.75 -16.73
CA THR A 77 25.73 4.36 -16.12
C THR A 77 26.18 5.57 -16.92
N THR A 78 26.75 6.56 -16.24
CA THR A 78 27.28 7.76 -16.89
C THR A 78 28.57 7.49 -17.65
N ALA A 79 28.99 8.39 -18.53
CA ALA A 79 30.25 8.31 -19.26
C ALA A 79 31.45 8.15 -18.31
N SER A 80 31.49 8.91 -17.22
CA SER A 80 32.47 8.77 -16.13
C SER A 80 32.45 7.40 -15.44
N GLN A 81 31.33 6.69 -15.47
CA GLN A 81 31.16 5.34 -14.92
C GLN A 81 31.37 4.23 -15.98
N GLY A 82 31.73 4.60 -17.21
CA GLY A 82 31.92 3.66 -18.33
C GLY A 82 30.63 3.26 -19.06
N GLY A 83 29.59 4.08 -18.99
CA GLY A 83 28.34 3.89 -19.76
C GLY A 83 28.11 4.95 -20.83
N ILE A 84 26.87 5.05 -21.28
CA ILE A 84 26.45 5.93 -22.39
C ILE A 84 25.71 7.19 -21.92
N GLN A 85 25.28 7.26 -20.65
CA GLN A 85 24.53 8.40 -20.16
C GLN A 85 25.46 9.62 -19.95
N PRO A 86 24.97 10.86 -20.14
CA PRO A 86 25.79 12.04 -19.90
C PRO A 86 26.16 12.18 -18.42
N ASP A 87 27.32 12.77 -18.15
CA ASP A 87 27.72 13.05 -16.77
C ASP A 87 26.73 14.00 -16.09
N GLY A 88 26.32 13.65 -14.87
CA GLY A 88 25.25 14.34 -14.14
C GLY A 88 23.84 13.80 -14.42
N TRP A 89 23.67 12.83 -15.33
CA TRP A 89 22.39 12.13 -15.48
C TRP A 89 22.02 11.34 -14.23
N THR A 90 20.76 11.47 -13.81
CA THR A 90 20.17 10.68 -12.73
C THR A 90 18.79 10.20 -13.14
N GLY A 91 18.61 8.88 -13.16
CA GLY A 91 17.34 8.25 -13.55
C GLY A 91 17.25 6.81 -13.07
N ALA A 92 16.04 6.29 -12.99
CA ALA A 92 15.80 4.89 -12.66
C ALA A 92 16.22 3.97 -13.83
N CYS A 93 16.79 2.82 -13.50
CA CYS A 93 17.18 1.80 -14.47
C CYS A 93 16.19 0.64 -14.46
N TRP A 94 15.08 0.76 -15.18
CA TRP A 94 14.10 -0.32 -15.29
C TRP A 94 14.63 -1.51 -16.09
N ALA A 95 15.59 -1.30 -17.01
CA ALA A 95 16.28 -2.40 -17.68
C ALA A 95 16.92 -3.38 -16.68
N PHE A 96 17.61 -2.85 -15.65
CA PHE A 96 18.19 -3.65 -14.58
C PHE A 96 17.11 -4.28 -13.70
N VAL A 97 16.08 -3.50 -13.33
CA VAL A 97 14.98 -4.01 -12.50
C VAL A 97 14.29 -5.19 -13.18
N ASN A 98 14.02 -5.11 -14.48
CA ASN A 98 13.43 -6.20 -15.25
C ASN A 98 14.37 -7.42 -15.33
N ALA A 99 15.66 -7.20 -15.60
CA ALA A 99 16.64 -8.28 -15.68
C ALA A 99 16.84 -9.01 -14.34
N LYS A 100 16.64 -8.33 -13.21
CA LYS A 100 16.81 -8.87 -11.85
C LYS A 100 15.50 -9.03 -11.08
N PHE A 101 14.35 -8.88 -11.72
CA PHE A 101 13.04 -8.94 -11.08
C PHE A 101 12.84 -10.25 -10.31
N GLY A 102 13.22 -11.38 -10.90
CA GLY A 102 13.14 -12.69 -10.24
C GLY A 102 13.97 -12.77 -8.95
N GLN A 103 15.11 -12.10 -8.89
CA GLN A 103 15.94 -12.04 -7.68
C GLN A 103 15.35 -11.09 -6.62
N PHE A 104 14.68 -10.01 -7.03
CA PHE A 104 13.96 -9.17 -6.07
C PHE A 104 12.73 -9.86 -5.48
N MET A 105 12.01 -10.63 -6.29
CA MET A 105 10.81 -11.33 -5.84
C MET A 105 11.11 -12.58 -5.00
N PHE A 106 12.16 -13.32 -5.35
CA PHE A 106 12.46 -14.62 -4.75
C PHE A 106 13.81 -14.69 -4.04
N GLY A 107 14.61 -13.63 -4.03
CA GLY A 107 15.95 -13.65 -3.43
C GLY A 107 16.87 -14.67 -4.11
N THR A 108 17.52 -15.50 -3.31
CA THR A 108 18.40 -16.60 -3.73
C THR A 108 17.65 -17.88 -4.09
N TYR A 109 16.32 -17.91 -4.04
CA TYR A 109 15.54 -19.12 -4.27
C TYR A 109 15.73 -19.65 -5.71
N PRO A 110 16.14 -20.94 -5.87
CA PRO A 110 16.32 -21.56 -7.17
C PRO A 110 15.04 -21.50 -8.02
N ILE A 111 15.19 -21.33 -9.33
CA ILE A 111 14.05 -21.16 -10.26
C ILE A 111 13.05 -22.31 -10.13
N GLU A 112 13.56 -23.55 -10.08
CA GLU A 112 12.75 -24.76 -10.01
C GLU A 112 11.95 -24.88 -8.70
N GLU A 113 12.35 -24.17 -7.65
CA GLU A 113 11.71 -24.25 -6.33
C GLU A 113 10.80 -23.04 -6.05
N ARG A 114 10.77 -22.03 -6.93
CA ARG A 114 9.97 -20.80 -6.74
C ARG A 114 8.47 -21.04 -6.54
N TRP A 115 7.96 -22.19 -6.97
CA TRP A 115 6.58 -22.59 -6.73
C TRP A 115 6.23 -22.62 -5.23
N ARG A 116 7.21 -22.83 -4.33
CA ARG A 116 7.00 -22.88 -2.88
C ARG A 116 6.65 -21.49 -2.29
N PRO A 117 7.47 -20.44 -2.45
CA PRO A 117 7.06 -19.06 -2.10
C PRO A 117 5.75 -18.63 -2.77
N ILE A 118 5.55 -18.98 -4.05
CA ILE A 118 4.32 -18.63 -4.77
C ILE A 118 3.10 -19.29 -4.12
N LEU A 119 3.19 -20.57 -3.78
CA LEU A 119 2.12 -21.30 -3.12
C LEU A 119 1.81 -20.73 -1.72
N VAL A 120 2.83 -20.39 -0.94
CA VAL A 120 2.64 -19.72 0.36
C VAL A 120 1.94 -18.37 0.19
N ALA A 121 2.34 -17.57 -0.80
CA ALA A 121 1.69 -16.28 -1.09
C ALA A 121 0.22 -16.46 -1.50
N ILE A 122 -0.08 -17.44 -2.34
CA ILE A 122 -1.45 -17.77 -2.75
C ILE A 122 -2.29 -18.18 -1.53
N LEU A 123 -1.77 -19.07 -0.68
CA LEU A 123 -2.47 -19.50 0.54
C LEU A 123 -2.69 -18.33 1.50
N PHE A 124 -1.69 -17.45 1.65
CA PHE A 124 -1.82 -16.25 2.46
C PHE A 124 -2.95 -15.36 1.98
N VAL A 125 -3.00 -15.03 0.68
CA VAL A 125 -4.08 -14.23 0.10
C VAL A 125 -5.43 -14.93 0.26
N ALA A 126 -5.49 -16.23 0.00
CA ALA A 126 -6.71 -17.03 0.10
C ALA A 126 -7.29 -17.07 1.53
N LEU A 127 -6.44 -17.00 2.56
CA LEU A 127 -6.87 -16.95 3.97
C LEU A 127 -7.09 -15.51 4.47
N LEU A 128 -6.32 -14.55 3.98
CA LEU A 128 -6.41 -13.14 4.38
C LEU A 128 -7.69 -12.47 3.85
N VAL A 129 -8.02 -12.66 2.57
CA VAL A 129 -9.22 -12.07 1.95
C VAL A 129 -10.51 -12.38 2.73
N PRO A 130 -10.85 -13.65 3.03
CA PRO A 130 -12.04 -13.96 3.83
C PRO A 130 -11.95 -13.45 5.28
N MET A 131 -10.74 -13.26 5.82
CA MET A 131 -10.56 -12.68 7.16
C MET A 131 -10.96 -11.19 7.18
N LEU A 132 -10.61 -10.46 6.12
CA LEU A 132 -10.92 -9.04 5.94
C LEU A 132 -12.39 -8.77 5.63
N ILE A 133 -13.13 -9.74 5.08
CA ILE A 133 -14.55 -9.58 4.73
C ILE A 133 -15.44 -9.89 5.94
N PRO A 134 -16.21 -8.91 6.46
CA PRO A 134 -16.99 -9.10 7.68
C PRO A 134 -18.05 -10.21 7.61
N ARG A 135 -18.58 -10.47 6.42
CA ARG A 135 -19.72 -11.36 6.16
C ARG A 135 -19.35 -12.85 6.06
N VAL A 136 -18.07 -13.21 6.01
CA VAL A 136 -17.65 -14.60 5.84
C VAL A 136 -17.83 -15.38 7.16
N PRO A 137 -18.50 -16.55 7.15
CA PRO A 137 -18.70 -17.37 8.34
C PRO A 137 -17.40 -18.06 8.80
N ARG A 138 -17.39 -18.61 10.03
CA ARG A 138 -16.27 -19.39 10.61
C ARG A 138 -14.94 -18.64 10.75
N LYS A 139 -15.00 -17.35 11.11
CA LYS A 139 -13.79 -16.52 11.32
C LYS A 139 -12.77 -17.09 12.31
N GLY A 140 -13.23 -17.78 13.36
CA GLY A 140 -12.34 -18.43 14.32
C GLY A 140 -11.46 -19.50 13.66
N LEU A 141 -12.03 -20.35 12.81
CA LEU A 141 -11.28 -21.34 12.05
C LEU A 141 -10.35 -20.66 11.04
N ASN A 142 -10.81 -19.63 10.33
CA ASN A 142 -9.97 -18.91 9.38
C ASN A 142 -8.77 -18.24 10.06
N ALA A 143 -8.98 -17.64 11.24
CA ALA A 143 -7.92 -17.06 12.04
C ALA A 143 -6.90 -18.12 12.50
N LEU A 144 -7.37 -19.29 12.94
CA LEU A 144 -6.47 -20.41 13.29
C LEU A 144 -5.64 -20.86 12.09
N LEU A 145 -6.28 -21.00 10.92
CA LEU A 145 -5.58 -21.39 9.70
C LEU A 145 -4.56 -20.34 9.26
N LEU A 146 -4.90 -19.05 9.33
CA LEU A 146 -4.05 -17.95 8.90
C LEU A 146 -2.87 -17.69 9.84
N PHE A 147 -3.09 -17.70 11.16
CA PHE A 147 -2.09 -17.29 12.15
C PHE A 147 -1.31 -18.46 12.76
N VAL A 148 -1.80 -19.69 12.64
CA VAL A 148 -1.13 -20.87 13.21
C VAL A 148 -0.75 -21.87 12.12
N ALA A 149 -1.71 -22.38 11.37
CA ALA A 149 -1.43 -23.44 10.40
C ALA A 149 -0.54 -22.94 9.26
N LEU A 150 -0.85 -21.76 8.69
CA LEU A 150 -0.11 -21.21 7.56
C LEU A 150 1.36 -20.90 7.90
N PRO A 151 1.72 -20.26 9.04
CA PRO A 151 3.13 -20.08 9.40
C PRO A 151 3.91 -21.40 9.53
N VAL A 152 3.29 -22.44 10.11
CA VAL A 152 3.93 -23.76 10.22
C VAL A 152 4.15 -24.38 8.84
N VAL A 153 3.12 -24.34 7.98
CA VAL A 153 3.21 -24.84 6.59
C VAL A 153 4.23 -24.04 5.78
N ALA A 154 4.23 -22.71 5.92
CA ALA A 154 5.17 -21.83 5.25
C ALA A 154 6.61 -22.11 5.68
N PHE A 155 6.87 -22.29 6.98
CA PHE A 155 8.19 -22.66 7.47
C PHE A 155 8.70 -23.95 6.83
N VAL A 156 7.86 -25.00 6.84
CA VAL A 156 8.20 -26.31 6.25
C VAL A 156 8.47 -26.19 4.75
N LEU A 157 7.62 -25.48 4.01
CA LEU A 157 7.76 -25.33 2.56
C LEU A 157 8.98 -24.49 2.18
N LEU A 158 9.19 -23.35 2.84
CA LEU A 158 10.21 -22.38 2.45
C LEU A 158 11.61 -22.85 2.81
N VAL A 159 11.81 -23.36 4.03
CA VAL A 159 13.11 -23.86 4.51
C VAL A 159 13.44 -25.21 3.84
N GLY A 160 12.45 -26.07 3.65
CA GLY A 160 12.67 -27.44 3.17
C GLY A 160 13.46 -28.30 4.17
N GLY A 161 14.06 -29.39 3.70
CA GLY A 161 14.83 -30.33 4.52
C GLY A 161 13.99 -31.45 5.17
N VAL A 162 12.68 -31.45 4.93
CA VAL A 162 11.73 -32.47 5.42
C VAL A 162 10.83 -32.95 4.29
N PHE A 163 10.28 -34.17 4.40
CA PHE A 163 9.40 -34.79 3.39
C PHE A 163 9.99 -34.88 1.97
N GLY A 164 11.32 -34.99 1.85
CA GLY A 164 12.01 -35.08 0.55
C GLY A 164 12.19 -33.74 -0.17
N LEU A 165 11.82 -32.62 0.46
CA LEU A 165 12.06 -31.29 -0.08
C LEU A 165 13.53 -30.92 0.11
N PRO A 166 14.26 -30.49 -0.95
CA PRO A 166 15.59 -29.93 -0.77
C PRO A 166 15.53 -28.73 0.17
N HIS A 167 16.56 -28.64 1.02
CA HIS A 167 16.79 -27.49 1.87
C HIS A 167 17.31 -26.34 1.00
N VAL A 168 16.73 -25.16 1.18
CA VAL A 168 17.19 -23.93 0.53
C VAL A 168 17.75 -23.04 1.63
N GLU A 169 19.01 -22.65 1.50
CA GLU A 169 19.63 -21.69 2.42
C GLU A 169 18.91 -20.35 2.26
N THR A 170 18.15 -20.00 3.31
CA THR A 170 17.41 -18.73 3.44
C THR A 170 18.26 -17.68 4.13
#